data_AF-A0A5B8FQQ4-F1
#
_entry.id   AF-A0A5B8FQQ4-F1
#
_cell.length_a   1.000
_cell.length_b   1.000
_cell.length_c   1.000
_cell.angle_alpha   90.00
_cell.angle_beta   90.00
_cell.angle_gamma   90.00
#
_symmetry.space_group_name_H-M   'P 1'
#
loop_
_entity.id
_entity.type
_entity.pdbx_description
1 polymer ?
#
loop_
_entity_poly.entity_id
_entity_poly.type
_entity_poly.pdbx_seq_one_letter_code
_entity_poly.pdbx_strand_id
1 'polypeptide(L)' 'MPQFTTREVLRMERAGIATAEDLNPGLAALEEADIIRPVEGPTSPQGGRPQRLFTVNPAILRRPE' A
#
# COMPACT_ATOMS: atom_id res chain seq x y z
N MET A 1 -10.08 9.22 -2.65
CA MET A 1 -9.66 8.39 -1.50
C MET A 1 -8.15 8.33 -1.54
N PRO A 2 -7.41 8.50 -0.43
CA PRO A 2 -5.95 8.51 -0.45
C PRO A 2 -5.42 7.16 -0.95
N GLN A 3 -4.37 7.23 -1.75
CA GLN A 3 -3.74 6.09 -2.41
C GLN A 3 -2.23 6.14 -2.17
N PHE A 4 -1.61 4.97 -2.19
CA PHE A 4 -0.15 4.86 -2.11
C PHE A 4 0.33 3.60 -2.80
N THR A 5 1.59 3.61 -3.20
CA THR A 5 2.30 2.46 -3.76
C THR A 5 3.36 1.94 -2.79
N THR A 6 3.76 0.67 -2.94
CA THR A 6 4.85 0.10 -2.14
C THR A 6 6.15 0.89 -2.27
N ARG A 7 6.42 1.43 -3.46
CA ARG A 7 7.61 2.26 -3.72
C ARG A 7 7.60 3.56 -2.92
N GLU A 8 6.44 4.20 -2.76
CA GLU A 8 6.32 5.41 -1.94
C GLU A 8 6.59 5.10 -0.48
N VAL A 9 6.04 3.99 0.04
CA VAL A 9 6.28 3.56 1.44
C VAL A 9 7.75 3.26 1.69
N LEU A 10 8.42 2.52 0.79
CA LEU A 10 9.85 2.21 0.93
C LEU A 10 10.72 3.47 0.86
N ARG A 11 10.33 4.48 0.07
CA ARG A 11 11.03 5.78 0.00
C ARG A 11 10.85 6.64 1.24
N MET A 12 9.89 6.34 2.12
CA MET A 12 9.73 7.06 3.39
C MET A 12 10.74 6.60 4.45
N GLU A 13 11.55 5.58 4.17
CA GLU A 13 12.64 5.10 5.04
C GLU A 13 12.17 4.88 6.49
N ARG A 14 10.99 4.27 6.65
CA ARG A 14 10.41 3.99 7.97
C ARG A 14 11.28 2.98 8.71
N ALA A 15 11.57 3.27 9.97
CA ALA A 15 12.32 2.35 10.82
C ALA A 15 11.64 0.96 10.83
N GLY A 16 12.42 -0.08 10.54
CA GLY A 16 11.94 -1.46 10.47
C GLY A 16 11.26 -1.87 9.15
N ILE A 17 11.20 -0.99 8.14
CA ILE A 17 10.65 -1.30 6.81
C ILE A 17 11.66 -0.85 5.74
N ALA A 18 12.64 -1.69 5.44
CA ALA A 18 13.70 -1.39 4.47
C ALA A 18 13.48 -2.07 3.12
N THR A 19 12.85 -3.24 3.12
CA THR A 19 12.68 -4.10 1.95
C THR A 19 11.21 -4.43 1.70
N ALA A 20 10.93 -4.99 0.52
CA ALA A 20 9.61 -5.53 0.23
C ALA A 20 9.22 -6.69 1.16
N GLU A 21 10.21 -7.49 1.61
CA GLU A 21 9.98 -8.58 2.56
C GLU A 21 9.56 -8.06 3.94
N ASP A 22 10.13 -6.94 4.38
CA ASP A 22 9.70 -6.28 5.63
C ASP A 22 8.30 -5.65 5.50
N LEU A 23 7.99 -5.11 4.31
CA LEU A 23 6.74 -4.40 4.06
C LEU A 23 5.54 -5.35 3.88
N ASN A 24 5.73 -6.49 3.20
CA ASN A 24 4.65 -7.39 2.80
C ASN A 24 3.79 -7.91 3.98
N PRO A 25 4.36 -8.31 5.15
CA PRO A 25 3.57 -8.70 6.31
C PRO A 25 2.64 -7.60 6.81
N GLY A 26 3.11 -6.35 6.82
CA GLY A 26 2.30 -5.19 7.19
C GLY A 26 1.16 -4.94 6.20
N LEU A 27 1.43 -5.04 4.89
CA LEU A 27 0.38 -4.92 3.88
C LEU A 27 -0.68 -6.01 4.03
N ALA A 28 -0.27 -7.26 4.24
CA ALA A 28 -1.18 -8.38 4.43
C ALA A 28 -2.12 -8.16 5.64
N ALA A 29 -1.56 -7.74 6.78
CA ALA A 29 -2.37 -7.45 7.97
C ALA A 29 -3.36 -6.28 7.74
N LEU A 30 -2.94 -5.24 7.02
CA LEU A 30 -3.82 -4.11 6.69
C LEU A 30 -4.91 -4.50 5.68
N GLU A 31 -4.63 -5.39 4.74
CA GLU A 31 -5.62 -5.94 3.81
C GLU A 31 -6.62 -6.85 4.54
N GLU A 32 -6.16 -7.74 5.41
CA GLU A 32 -7.00 -8.64 6.22
C GLU A 32 -7.96 -7.86 7.14
N ALA A 33 -7.50 -6.75 7.70
CA ALA A 33 -8.30 -5.87 8.54
C ALA A 33 -9.20 -4.89 7.74
N ASP A 34 -9.27 -5.01 6.41
CA ASP A 34 -9.99 -4.08 5.50
C ASP A 34 -9.58 -2.60 5.70
N ILE A 35 -8.33 -2.35 6.09
CA ILE A 35 -7.78 -1.00 6.26
C ILE A 35 -7.32 -0.44 4.92
N ILE A 36 -6.73 -1.29 4.08
CA ILE A 36 -6.34 -0.96 2.71
C ILE A 36 -6.92 -1.98 1.74
N ARG A 37 -7.10 -1.57 0.48
CA ARG A 37 -7.53 -2.45 -0.60
C ARG A 37 -6.59 -2.34 -1.78
N PRO A 38 -6.09 -3.46 -2.34
CA PRO A 38 -5.29 -3.42 -3.55
C PRO A 38 -6.13 -2.88 -4.70
N VAL A 39 -5.49 -2.05 -5.52
CA VAL A 39 -6.07 -1.56 -6.78
C VAL A 39 -5.28 -2.20 -7.90
N GLU A 40 -5.98 -2.96 -8.75
CA GLU A 40 -5.41 -3.39 -10.01
C GLU A 40 -5.23 -2.16 -10.91
N GLY A 41 -4.00 -1.65 -10.93
CA GLY A 41 -3.61 -0.60 -11.87
C GLY A 41 -3.47 -1.17 -13.28
N PRO A 42 -3.57 -0.33 -14.32
CA PRO A 42 -3.27 -0.78 -15.67
C PRO A 42 -1.83 -1.31 -15.71
N THR A 43 -1.68 -2.58 -16.06
CA THR A 43 -0.37 -3.20 -16.33
C THR A 43 0.36 -2.33 -17.35
N SER A 44 1.45 -1.68 -16.93
CA SER A 44 2.20 -0.83 -17.85
C SER A 44 2.69 -1.66 -19.04
N PRO A 45 2.55 -1.16 -20.28
CA PRO A 45 2.85 -1.93 -21.49
C PRO A 45 4.35 -2.24 -21.70
N GLN A 46 5.24 -1.70 -20.87
CA GLN A 46 6.70 -1.88 -20.97
C GLN A 46 7.24 -2.69 -19.78
N GLY A 47 7.17 -4.03 -19.88
CA GLY A 47 8.13 -5.01 -19.34
C GLY A 47 8.56 -4.97 -17.86
N GLY A 48 8.04 -4.06 -17.03
CA GLY A 48 8.39 -3.90 -15.63
C GLY A 48 7.47 -4.70 -14.71
N ARG A 49 7.96 -5.06 -13.53
CA ARG A 49 7.11 -5.64 -12.48
C ARG A 49 6.01 -4.63 -12.14
N PRO A 50 4.72 -5.00 -12.22
CA PRO A 50 3.62 -4.08 -11.94
C PRO A 50 3.77 -3.52 -10.52
N GLN A 51 3.64 -2.20 -10.40
CA GLN A 51 3.70 -1.51 -9.12
C GLN A 51 2.41 -1.80 -8.35
N ARG A 52 2.52 -2.31 -7.11
CA ARG A 52 1.35 -2.56 -6.25
C ARG A 52 0.82 -1.22 -5.75
N LEU A 53 -0.43 -0.92 -6.08
CA LEU A 53 -1.17 0.28 -5.68
C LEU A 53 -2.24 -0.11 -4.65
N PHE A 54 -2.41 0.72 -3.63
CA PHE A 54 -3.38 0.51 -2.56
C PHE A 54 -4.22 1.75 -2.34
N THR A 55 -5.50 1.56 -2.00
CA THR A 55 -6.41 2.60 -1.50
C THR A 55 -6.70 2.39 -0.03
N VAL A 56 -6.86 3.47 0.73
CA VAL A 56 -7.24 3.38 2.16
C VAL A 56 -8.76 3.33 2.31
N ASN A 57 -9.27 2.50 3.23
CA ASN A 57 -10.67 2.44 3.59
C ASN A 57 -11.14 3.79 4.19
N PRO A 58 -12.16 4.45 3.59
CA PRO A 58 -12.57 5.78 4.00
C PRO A 58 -13.26 5.78 5.37
N ALA A 59 -13.79 4.64 5.81
CA ALA A 59 -14.43 4.50 7.12
C ALA A 59 -13.44 4.79 8.27
N ILE A 60 -12.14 4.60 8.05
CA ILE A 60 -11.09 4.74 9.06
C ILE A 60 -10.48 6.15 9.07
N LEU A 61 -10.64 6.90 7.97
CA LEU A 61 -10.11 8.27 7.85
C LEU A 61 -10.92 9.31 8.63
N ARG A 62 -12.07 8.93 9.20
CA ARG A 62 -12.89 9.83 10.01
C ARG A 62 -12.23 10.01 11.37
N ARG A 63 -11.72 11.22 11.64
CA ARG A 63 -11.33 11.60 13.01
C ARG A 63 -12.62 11.74 13.83
N PRO A 64 -12.77 11.05 14.97
CA PRO A 64 -13.86 11.37 15.90
C PRO A 64 -13.61 12.79 16.42
N GLU A 65 -14.65 13.62 16.37
CA GLU A 65 -14.67 14.98 16.91
C GLU A 65 -14.89 14.98 18.43
#